data_AF-A0A9R1W9Y5-F1
#
_entry.id   AF-A0A9R1W9Y5-F1
#
_cell.length_a   1.000
_cell.length_b   1.000
_cell.length_c   1.000
_cell.angle_alpha   90.00
_cell.angle_beta   90.00
_cell.angle_gamma   90.00
#
_symmetry.space_group_name_H-M   'P 1'
#
loop_
_entity.id
_entity.type
_entity.pdbx_description
1 polymer ?
#
loop_
_entity_poly.entity_id
_entity_poly.type
_entity_poly.pdbx_seq_one_letter_code
_entity_poly.pdbx_strand_id
1 'polypeptide(L)'
;MYRDLEKGPFPGQILTAVGLDSNNGIYPVAYAILETENINSWTWLLDHLGDDLDLNSSSNFTFISDRQKGILAAIEKLFPSAEQRFCLRHVYDNMKLKHKGDELREAVWCCGKVYNIPKFNRGMEKLKKLNPEAHDWLSKIPVKHWARSHFSGRALIDSLTNNLCEVFNSKLDEARDKPIITCLEYIR
;
A
#
# COMPACT_ATOMS: atom_id res chain seq x y z
N MET A 1 5.22 -3.23 -0.07
CA MET A 1 5.71 -1.99 0.58
C MET A 1 7.22 -1.96 0.44
N TYR A 2 7.84 -0.79 0.44
CA TYR A 2 9.28 -0.62 0.19
C TYR A 2 9.99 0.10 1.33
N ARG A 3 11.30 -0.09 1.47
CA ARG A 3 12.19 0.76 2.29
C ARG A 3 13.65 0.55 1.91
N ASP A 4 14.44 1.61 1.99
CA ASP A 4 15.85 1.65 1.57
C ASP A 4 16.79 0.85 2.51
N LEU A 5 17.80 0.20 1.92
CA LEU A 5 18.99 -0.33 2.59
C LEU A 5 20.09 0.76 2.59
N GLU A 6 19.89 1.87 3.29
CA GLU A 6 20.84 3.00 3.24
C GLU A 6 22.09 2.79 4.12
N LYS A 7 22.09 1.81 5.02
CA LYS A 7 23.02 1.75 6.15
C LYS A 7 24.03 0.58 6.10
N GLY A 8 23.91 -0.31 5.13
CA GLY A 8 24.82 -1.46 4.95
C GLY A 8 25.89 -1.22 3.86
N PRO A 9 26.94 -2.08 3.78
CA PRO A 9 27.96 -1.99 2.73
C PRO A 9 27.43 -2.31 1.31
N PHE A 10 26.20 -2.82 1.22
CA PHE A 10 25.52 -3.15 -0.04
C PHE A 10 24.29 -2.26 -0.19
N PRO A 11 24.35 -1.20 -1.01
CA PRO A 11 23.19 -0.36 -1.27
C PRO A 11 22.13 -1.16 -2.03
N GLY A 12 20.86 -0.94 -1.70
CA GLY A 12 19.75 -1.59 -2.36
C GLY A 12 18.43 -1.28 -1.67
N GLN A 13 17.39 -2.00 -2.05
CA GLN A 13 16.05 -1.84 -1.52
C GLN A 13 15.41 -3.20 -1.28
N ILE A 14 14.74 -3.33 -0.15
CA ILE A 14 13.92 -4.51 0.14
C ILE A 14 12.49 -4.21 -0.30
N LEU A 15 11.99 -5.01 -1.23
CA LEU A 15 10.57 -5.06 -1.55
C LEU A 15 9.93 -6.23 -0.83
N THR A 16 8.79 -5.99 -0.19
CA THR A 16 8.05 -7.02 0.55
C THR A 16 6.58 -7.06 0.15
N ALA A 17 6.07 -8.28 0.01
CA ALA A 17 4.66 -8.63 -0.09
C ALA A 17 4.28 -9.43 1.16
N VAL A 18 3.31 -8.92 1.91
CA VAL A 18 2.91 -9.49 3.20
C VAL A 18 1.42 -9.80 3.16
N GLY A 19 1.06 -10.99 3.64
CA GLY A 19 -0.31 -11.48 3.74
C GLY A 19 -0.75 -11.66 5.19
N LEU A 20 -2.02 -12.04 5.35
CA LEU A 20 -2.57 -12.55 6.60
C LEU A 20 -2.78 -14.05 6.46
N ASP A 21 -2.37 -14.80 7.48
CA ASP A 21 -2.76 -16.20 7.62
C ASP A 21 -4.18 -16.33 8.24
N SER A 22 -4.67 -17.57 8.34
CA SER A 22 -6.00 -17.86 8.91
C SER A 22 -6.14 -17.54 10.40
N ASN A 23 -5.03 -17.28 11.10
CA ASN A 23 -4.97 -16.93 12.52
C ASN A 23 -4.73 -15.42 12.74
N ASN A 24 -4.92 -14.59 11.70
CA ASN A 24 -4.61 -13.16 11.69
C ASN A 24 -3.12 -12.85 11.96
N GLY A 25 -2.23 -13.82 11.77
CA GLY A 25 -0.79 -13.65 11.80
C GLY A 25 -0.28 -12.92 10.55
N ILE A 26 0.76 -12.11 10.74
CA ILE A 26 1.48 -11.45 9.64
C ILE A 26 2.43 -12.46 9.02
N TYR A 27 2.27 -12.74 7.73
CA TYR A 27 3.12 -13.68 7.01
C TYR A 27 3.79 -13.02 5.80
N PRO A 28 5.14 -12.99 5.70
CA PRO A 28 5.81 -12.54 4.49
C PRO A 28 5.59 -13.57 3.37
N VAL A 29 4.87 -13.17 2.33
CA VAL A 29 4.55 -14.04 1.18
C VAL A 29 5.70 -14.04 0.19
N ALA A 30 6.28 -12.87 -0.08
CA ALA A 30 7.47 -12.74 -0.92
C ALA A 30 8.31 -11.53 -0.52
N TYR A 31 9.61 -11.61 -0.78
CA TYR A 31 10.55 -10.52 -0.57
C TYR A 31 11.69 -10.59 -1.58
N ALA A 32 12.25 -9.43 -1.93
CA ALA A 32 13.38 -9.33 -2.83
C ALA A 32 14.29 -8.17 -2.43
N ILE A 33 15.61 -8.37 -2.60
CA ILE A 33 16.62 -7.32 -2.50
C ILE A 33 16.98 -6.90 -3.92
N LEU A 34 16.75 -5.63 -4.23
CA LEU A 34 16.87 -5.07 -5.59
C LEU A 34 17.74 -3.81 -5.55
N GLU A 35 18.41 -3.49 -6.64
CA GLU A 35 19.26 -2.29 -6.72
C GLU A 35 18.45 -0.99 -6.63
N THR A 36 17.26 -0.99 -7.24
CA THR A 36 16.40 0.20 -7.30
C THR A 36 14.95 -0.20 -7.50
N GLU A 37 14.06 0.62 -6.96
CA GLU A 37 12.63 0.51 -7.02
C GLU A 37 12.15 1.26 -8.24
N ASN A 38 11.80 0.46 -9.23
CA ASN A 38 11.26 0.93 -10.47
C ASN A 38 10.21 -0.07 -10.97
N ILE A 39 9.61 0.23 -12.11
CA ILE A 39 8.57 -0.60 -12.72
C ILE A 39 9.11 -2.00 -13.03
N ASN A 40 10.36 -2.14 -13.47
CA ASN A 40 10.94 -3.44 -13.81
C ASN A 40 11.12 -4.30 -12.56
N SER A 41 11.65 -3.73 -11.47
CA SER A 41 11.84 -4.43 -10.21
C SER A 41 10.52 -4.91 -9.60
N TRP A 42 9.50 -4.06 -9.61
CA TRP A 42 8.15 -4.44 -9.18
C TRP A 42 7.51 -5.47 -10.11
N THR A 43 7.67 -5.33 -11.43
CA THR A 43 7.15 -6.30 -12.39
C THR A 43 7.79 -7.66 -12.14
N TRP A 44 9.11 -7.73 -12.01
CA TRP A 44 9.83 -8.97 -11.77
C TRP A 44 9.37 -9.69 -10.50
N LEU A 45 9.25 -8.96 -9.38
CA LEU A 45 8.78 -9.54 -8.11
C LEU A 45 7.32 -10.01 -8.22
N LEU A 46 6.45 -9.22 -8.84
CA LEU A 46 5.03 -9.53 -8.97
C LEU A 46 4.76 -10.66 -9.97
N ASP A 47 5.60 -10.84 -10.97
CA ASP A 47 5.56 -11.94 -11.94
C ASP A 47 5.86 -13.27 -11.22
N HIS A 48 6.97 -13.33 -10.46
CA HIS A 48 7.32 -14.52 -9.66
C HIS A 48 6.28 -14.82 -8.59
N LEU A 49 5.80 -13.79 -7.88
CA LEU A 49 4.72 -13.95 -6.91
C LEU A 49 3.43 -14.46 -7.58
N GLY A 50 3.17 -14.03 -8.81
CA GLY A 50 2.04 -14.49 -9.60
C GLY A 50 2.15 -15.97 -9.92
N ASP A 51 3.30 -16.38 -10.44
CA ASP A 51 3.60 -17.78 -10.77
C ASP A 51 3.50 -18.69 -9.54
N ASP A 52 4.10 -18.29 -8.41
CA ASP A 52 4.09 -19.09 -7.16
C ASP A 52 2.68 -19.25 -6.56
N LEU A 53 1.79 -18.29 -6.80
CA LEU A 53 0.43 -18.27 -6.28
C LEU A 53 -0.63 -18.67 -7.33
N ASP A 54 -0.21 -19.14 -8.51
CA ASP A 54 -1.07 -19.43 -9.65
C ASP A 54 -2.03 -18.28 -10.01
N LEU A 55 -1.55 -17.03 -9.91
CA LEU A 55 -2.31 -15.83 -10.25
C LEU A 55 -2.19 -15.54 -11.75
N ASN A 56 -3.32 -15.32 -12.40
CA ASN A 56 -3.41 -14.89 -13.78
C ASN A 56 -4.01 -13.48 -13.88
N SER A 57 -4.02 -12.91 -15.08
CA SER A 57 -4.53 -11.56 -15.35
C SER A 57 -6.01 -11.35 -14.96
N SER A 58 -6.76 -12.44 -14.82
CA SER A 58 -8.18 -12.46 -14.43
C SER A 58 -8.41 -12.85 -12.97
N SER A 59 -7.34 -13.19 -12.23
CA SER A 59 -7.45 -13.53 -10.81
C SER A 59 -8.04 -12.38 -10.01
N ASN A 60 -8.99 -12.72 -9.15
CA ASN A 60 -9.67 -11.76 -8.29
C ASN A 60 -8.94 -11.67 -6.95
N PHE A 61 -8.03 -10.72 -6.86
CA PHE A 61 -7.30 -10.46 -5.62
C PHE A 61 -7.11 -8.95 -5.42
N THR A 62 -6.62 -8.57 -4.25
CA THR A 62 -6.55 -7.16 -3.84
C THR A 62 -5.17 -6.82 -3.32
N PHE A 63 -4.57 -5.81 -3.94
CA PHE A 63 -3.32 -5.22 -3.48
C PHE A 63 -3.60 -3.97 -2.66
N ILE A 64 -2.96 -3.84 -1.50
CA ILE A 64 -2.91 -2.58 -0.73
C ILE A 64 -1.48 -2.05 -0.82
N SER A 65 -1.31 -0.84 -1.36
CA SER A 65 0.01 -0.18 -1.51
C SER A 65 0.00 1.27 -1.03
N ASP A 66 1.16 1.88 -0.93
CA ASP A 66 1.41 3.29 -0.58
C ASP A 66 1.33 4.24 -1.79
N ARG A 67 0.86 3.75 -2.95
CA ARG A 67 0.62 4.51 -4.18
C ARG A 67 1.89 5.00 -4.90
N GLN A 68 2.98 4.25 -4.80
CA GLN A 68 4.16 4.53 -5.63
C GLN A 68 3.94 4.20 -7.11
N LYS A 69 4.61 4.95 -7.99
CA LYS A 69 4.44 4.80 -9.44
C LYS A 69 4.87 3.42 -9.96
N GLY A 70 5.93 2.84 -9.38
CA GLY A 70 6.48 1.55 -9.81
C GLY A 70 5.47 0.40 -9.66
N ILE A 71 4.96 0.21 -8.45
CA ILE A 71 4.03 -0.89 -8.14
C ILE A 71 2.69 -0.74 -8.86
N LEU A 72 2.16 0.47 -8.99
CA LEU A 72 0.86 0.68 -9.67
C LEU A 72 0.92 0.27 -11.15
N ALA A 73 1.99 0.68 -11.84
CA ALA A 73 2.20 0.31 -13.25
C ALA A 73 2.44 -1.20 -13.41
N ALA A 74 3.19 -1.81 -12.49
CA ALA A 74 3.44 -3.25 -12.53
C ALA A 74 2.16 -4.08 -12.30
N ILE A 75 1.32 -3.71 -11.34
CA ILE A 75 0.03 -4.38 -11.10
C ILE A 75 -0.90 -4.20 -12.30
N GLU A 76 -0.99 -3.00 -12.87
CA GLU A 76 -1.86 -2.75 -14.04
C GLU A 76 -1.42 -3.60 -15.26
N LYS A 77 -0.11 -3.80 -15.42
CA LYS A 77 0.47 -4.63 -16.48
C LYS A 77 0.18 -6.11 -16.30
N LEU A 78 0.41 -6.65 -15.10
CA LEU A 78 0.36 -8.10 -14.85
C LEU A 78 -1.05 -8.58 -14.44
N PHE A 79 -1.76 -7.77 -13.66
CA PHE A 79 -3.02 -8.14 -13.01
C PHE A 79 -4.09 -7.05 -13.17
N PRO A 80 -4.52 -6.74 -14.41
CA PRO A 80 -5.46 -5.65 -14.69
C PRO A 80 -6.82 -5.83 -14.01
N SER A 81 -7.21 -7.07 -13.68
CA SER A 81 -8.47 -7.36 -12.98
C SER A 81 -8.40 -7.21 -11.47
N ALA A 82 -7.18 -7.12 -10.91
CA ALA A 82 -6.94 -7.02 -9.48
C ALA A 82 -7.45 -5.68 -8.94
N GLU A 83 -8.03 -5.72 -7.74
CA GLU A 83 -8.43 -4.50 -7.06
C GLU A 83 -7.20 -3.83 -6.43
N GLN A 84 -6.91 -2.60 -6.85
CA GLN A 84 -5.87 -1.79 -6.24
C GLN A 84 -6.46 -0.89 -5.16
N ARG A 85 -5.90 -0.96 -3.96
CA ARG A 85 -6.25 -0.09 -2.84
C ARG A 85 -5.02 0.69 -2.38
N PHE A 86 -5.23 1.94 -2.02
CA PHE A 86 -4.20 2.80 -1.46
C PHE A 86 -4.37 2.82 0.05
N CYS A 87 -3.26 2.63 0.76
CA CYS A 87 -3.21 2.76 2.19
C CYS A 87 -3.66 4.17 2.59
N LEU A 88 -4.78 4.27 3.31
CA LEU A 88 -5.36 5.54 3.74
C LEU A 88 -4.38 6.35 4.60
N ARG A 89 -3.52 5.65 5.35
CA ARG A 89 -2.44 6.29 6.11
C ARG A 89 -1.47 7.03 5.19
N HIS A 90 -0.97 6.37 4.15
CA HIS A 90 -0.06 6.98 3.17
C HIS A 90 -0.76 8.04 2.32
N VAL A 91 -2.05 7.88 2.01
CA VAL A 91 -2.84 8.94 1.36
C VAL A 91 -2.82 10.21 2.22
N TYR A 92 -3.06 10.08 3.52
CA TYR A 92 -2.99 11.21 4.44
C TYR A 92 -1.57 11.75 4.62
N ASP A 93 -0.56 10.89 4.81
CA ASP A 93 0.82 11.32 5.03
C ASP A 93 1.37 12.11 3.81
N ASN A 94 1.00 11.69 2.59
CA ASN A 94 1.30 12.45 1.37
C ASN A 94 0.57 13.80 1.31
N MET A 95 -0.68 13.86 1.79
CA MET A 95 -1.45 15.11 1.87
C MET A 95 -0.85 16.06 2.91
N LYS A 96 -0.43 15.52 4.06
CA LYS A 96 0.15 16.23 5.21
C LYS A 96 1.40 17.02 4.87
N LEU A 97 2.12 16.63 3.81
CA LEU A 97 3.27 17.41 3.30
C LEU A 97 2.87 18.85 2.92
N LYS A 98 1.64 19.05 2.43
CA LYS A 98 1.11 20.36 2.01
C LYS A 98 0.00 20.88 2.93
N HIS A 99 -0.84 20.00 3.46
CA HIS A 99 -2.02 20.36 4.25
C HIS A 99 -2.01 19.63 5.60
N LYS A 100 -1.54 20.31 6.64
CA LYS A 100 -1.38 19.75 7.99
C LYS A 100 -2.60 20.05 8.85
N GLY A 101 -2.94 19.13 9.76
CA GLY A 101 -3.95 19.35 10.80
C GLY A 101 -4.61 18.05 11.23
N ASP A 102 -4.80 17.86 12.55
CA ASP A 102 -5.43 16.66 13.08
C ASP A 102 -6.91 16.58 12.67
N GLU A 103 -7.60 17.71 12.56
CA GLU A 103 -8.97 17.76 12.03
C GLU A 103 -9.06 17.28 10.58
N LEU A 104 -8.05 17.59 9.75
CA LEU A 104 -7.97 17.08 8.37
C LEU A 104 -7.71 15.58 8.35
N ARG A 105 -6.86 15.08 9.25
CA ARG A 105 -6.64 13.64 9.42
C ARG A 105 -7.94 12.92 9.70
N GLU A 106 -8.69 13.38 10.72
CA GLU A 106 -9.94 12.78 11.12
C GLU A 106 -11.00 12.87 10.02
N ALA A 107 -11.07 14.01 9.31
CA ALA A 107 -11.97 14.17 8.17
C ALA A 107 -11.65 13.16 7.03
N VAL A 108 -10.38 13.02 6.66
CA VAL A 108 -9.94 12.01 5.65
C VAL A 108 -10.25 10.60 6.14
N TRP A 109 -10.01 10.30 7.40
CA TRP A 109 -10.29 8.99 7.99
C TRP A 109 -11.77 8.64 7.98
N CYS A 110 -12.62 9.62 8.31
CA CYS A 110 -14.07 9.49 8.22
C CYS A 110 -14.53 9.23 6.78
N CYS A 111 -13.96 9.92 5.79
CA CYS A 111 -14.27 9.68 4.38
C CYS A 111 -13.81 8.28 3.94
N GLY A 112 -12.62 7.85 4.32
CA GLY A 112 -12.09 6.55 3.92
C GLY A 112 -12.86 5.36 4.51
N LYS A 113 -13.37 5.48 5.75
CA LYS A 113 -14.02 4.39 6.49
C LYS A 113 -15.49 4.15 6.19
N VAL A 114 -16.22 5.15 5.70
CA VAL A 114 -17.67 5.02 5.52
C VAL A 114 -18.03 4.03 4.40
N TYR A 115 -19.10 3.27 4.63
CA TYR A 115 -19.59 2.22 3.72
C TYR A 115 -20.57 2.72 2.66
N ASN A 116 -21.12 3.92 2.84
CA ASN A 116 -22.19 4.42 1.97
C ASN A 116 -21.81 5.75 1.33
N ILE A 117 -22.15 5.86 0.04
CA ILE A 117 -21.85 7.01 -0.80
C ILE A 117 -22.45 8.31 -0.23
N PRO A 118 -23.70 8.35 0.29
CA PRO A 118 -24.24 9.58 0.87
C PRO A 118 -23.46 10.11 2.08
N LYS A 119 -23.02 9.25 3.02
CA LYS A 119 -22.16 9.69 4.14
C LYS A 119 -20.77 10.08 3.66
N PHE A 120 -20.24 9.41 2.62
CA PHE A 120 -18.98 9.81 1.99
C PHE A 120 -19.05 11.23 1.44
N ASN A 121 -20.08 11.53 0.63
CA ASN A 121 -20.27 12.86 0.05
C ASN A 121 -20.39 13.94 1.15
N ARG A 122 -21.14 13.65 2.23
CA ARG A 122 -21.22 14.55 3.40
C ARG A 122 -19.85 14.75 4.07
N GLY A 123 -19.02 13.71 4.13
CA GLY A 123 -17.65 13.79 4.64
C GLY A 123 -16.75 14.68 3.77
N MET A 124 -16.80 14.50 2.45
CA MET A 124 -16.06 15.31 1.49
C MET A 124 -16.48 16.79 1.55
N GLU A 125 -17.77 17.07 1.70
CA GLU A 125 -18.25 18.45 1.90
C GLU A 125 -17.75 19.07 3.21
N LYS A 126 -17.64 18.28 4.30
CA LYS A 126 -17.01 18.75 5.54
C LYS A 126 -15.53 19.03 5.34
N LEU A 127 -14.81 18.15 4.65
CA LEU A 127 -13.39 18.36 4.32
C LEU A 127 -13.21 19.65 3.50
N LYS A 128 -14.08 19.89 2.52
CA LYS A 128 -14.07 21.10 1.70
C LYS A 128 -14.27 22.38 2.52
N LYS A 129 -15.17 22.33 3.50
CA LYS A 129 -15.39 23.46 4.44
C LYS A 129 -14.19 23.71 5.36
N LEU A 130 -13.49 22.65 5.78
CA LEU A 130 -12.29 22.76 6.61
C LEU A 130 -11.09 23.29 5.81
N ASN A 131 -10.85 22.73 4.62
CA ASN A 131 -9.77 23.13 3.76
C ASN A 131 -10.09 22.77 2.29
N PRO A 132 -10.47 23.76 1.46
CA PRO A 132 -10.78 23.55 0.04
C PRO A 132 -9.60 22.97 -0.75
N GLU A 133 -8.37 23.41 -0.46
CA GLU A 133 -7.19 22.92 -1.18
C GLU A 133 -6.89 21.45 -0.87
N ALA A 134 -7.06 21.03 0.39
CA ALA A 134 -6.92 19.63 0.79
C ALA A 134 -8.00 18.75 0.14
N HIS A 135 -9.23 19.26 0.05
CA HIS A 135 -10.31 18.61 -0.70
C HIS A 135 -9.93 18.42 -2.18
N ASP A 136 -9.42 19.46 -2.84
CA ASP A 136 -9.05 19.41 -4.25
C ASP A 136 -7.85 18.49 -4.49
N TRP A 137 -6.91 18.43 -3.55
CA TRP A 137 -5.82 17.46 -3.57
C TRP A 137 -6.34 16.03 -3.48
N LEU A 138 -7.23 15.75 -2.51
CA LEU A 138 -7.77 14.41 -2.29
C LEU A 138 -8.65 13.95 -3.45
N SER A 139 -9.41 14.87 -4.06
CA SER A 139 -10.30 14.61 -5.20
C SER A 139 -9.56 14.21 -6.48
N LYS A 140 -8.26 14.49 -6.58
CA LYS A 140 -7.41 14.01 -7.69
C LYS A 140 -7.13 12.51 -7.62
N ILE A 141 -7.32 11.89 -6.46
CA ILE A 141 -7.09 10.46 -6.27
C ILE A 141 -8.42 9.74 -6.51
N PRO A 142 -8.50 8.79 -7.46
CA PRO A 142 -9.76 8.11 -7.75
C PRO A 142 -10.32 7.43 -6.49
N VAL A 143 -11.55 7.78 -6.14
CA VAL A 143 -12.20 7.41 -4.86
C VAL A 143 -12.28 5.89 -4.66
N LYS A 144 -12.43 5.15 -5.76
CA LYS A 144 -12.45 3.67 -5.80
C LYS A 144 -11.21 3.01 -5.18
N HIS A 145 -10.08 3.72 -5.07
CA HIS A 145 -8.84 3.15 -4.54
C HIS A 145 -8.65 3.38 -3.04
N TRP A 146 -9.34 4.33 -2.40
CA TRP A 146 -9.04 4.68 -1.00
C TRP A 146 -10.26 4.81 -0.09
N ALA A 147 -11.47 4.97 -0.65
CA ALA A 147 -12.68 5.09 0.13
C ALA A 147 -13.52 3.81 0.08
N ARG A 148 -13.80 3.25 1.25
CA ARG A 148 -14.50 1.98 1.39
C ARG A 148 -15.87 1.94 0.73
N SER A 149 -16.59 3.06 0.77
CA SER A 149 -17.90 3.25 0.12
C SER A 149 -17.90 3.02 -1.40
N HIS A 150 -16.73 3.04 -2.04
CA HIS A 150 -16.55 2.91 -3.49
C HIS A 150 -15.76 1.65 -3.88
N PHE A 151 -15.46 0.77 -2.93
CA PHE A 151 -14.85 -0.52 -3.23
C PHE A 151 -15.86 -1.43 -3.92
N SER A 152 -15.36 -2.34 -4.77
CA SER A 152 -16.23 -3.22 -5.56
C SER A 152 -16.95 -4.28 -4.72
N GLY A 153 -16.61 -4.40 -3.44
CA GLY A 153 -17.09 -5.46 -2.54
C GLY A 153 -16.46 -6.83 -2.82
N ARG A 154 -15.63 -6.97 -3.87
CA ARG A 154 -14.95 -8.22 -4.22
C ARG A 154 -13.87 -8.61 -3.20
N ALA A 155 -13.18 -7.63 -2.62
CA ALA A 155 -12.23 -7.95 -1.56
C ALA A 155 -12.96 -8.18 -0.23
N LEU A 156 -12.68 -9.34 0.37
CA LEU A 156 -13.19 -9.74 1.68
C LEU A 156 -12.44 -9.07 2.86
N ILE A 157 -11.33 -8.38 2.57
CA ILE A 157 -10.54 -7.68 3.58
C ILE A 157 -11.08 -6.27 3.83
N ASP A 158 -11.27 -5.98 5.12
CA ASP A 158 -11.75 -4.71 5.65
C ASP A 158 -10.65 -3.65 5.86
N SER A 159 -9.39 -4.04 5.71
CA SER A 159 -8.25 -3.17 5.98
C SER A 159 -8.17 -2.01 4.99
N LEU A 160 -7.99 -0.81 5.53
CA LEU A 160 -7.73 0.42 4.80
C LEU A 160 -6.26 0.86 4.92
N THR A 161 -5.47 0.13 5.69
CA THR A 161 -4.09 0.47 5.97
C THR A 161 -3.18 -0.69 5.60
N ASN A 162 -1.94 -0.34 5.29
CA ASN A 162 -0.87 -1.29 5.07
C ASN A 162 -0.08 -1.56 6.36
N ASN A 163 -0.78 -1.58 7.50
CA ASN A 163 -0.17 -1.71 8.83
C ASN A 163 0.65 -2.99 8.96
N LEU A 164 0.25 -4.05 8.25
CA LEU A 164 0.97 -5.34 8.25
C LEU A 164 2.36 -5.19 7.66
N CYS A 165 2.47 -4.53 6.50
CA CYS A 165 3.78 -4.25 5.92
C CYS A 165 4.57 -3.26 6.77
N GLU A 166 3.93 -2.28 7.41
CA GLU A 166 4.63 -1.33 8.31
C GLU A 166 5.25 -2.05 9.52
N VAL A 167 4.48 -2.91 10.18
CA VAL A 167 4.97 -3.73 11.30
C VAL A 167 6.07 -4.67 10.83
N PHE A 168 5.88 -5.36 9.71
CA PHE A 168 6.90 -6.24 9.15
C PHE A 168 8.19 -5.47 8.83
N ASN A 169 8.07 -4.35 8.14
CA ASN A 169 9.21 -3.51 7.78
C ASN A 169 9.96 -2.98 9.01
N SER A 170 9.27 -2.67 10.11
CA SER A 170 9.93 -2.24 11.35
C SER A 170 10.80 -3.34 11.97
N LYS A 171 10.38 -4.61 11.87
CA LYS A 171 11.18 -5.76 12.35
C LYS A 171 12.47 -5.95 11.55
N LEU A 172 12.47 -5.57 10.27
CA LEU A 172 13.65 -5.68 9.43
C LEU A 172 14.74 -4.66 9.77
N ASP A 173 14.47 -3.64 10.59
CA ASP A 173 15.44 -2.57 10.90
C ASP A 173 16.78 -3.14 11.42
N GLU A 174 16.76 -4.22 12.21
CA GLU A 174 17.97 -4.88 12.73
C GLU A 174 18.73 -5.71 11.68
N ALA A 175 18.07 -6.10 10.60
CA ALA A 175 18.62 -6.97 9.56
C ALA A 175 19.26 -6.21 8.41
N ARG A 176 18.87 -4.93 8.21
CA ARG A 176 19.25 -4.13 7.04
C ARG A 176 20.73 -3.75 6.99
N ASP A 177 21.37 -3.66 8.14
CA ASP A 177 22.78 -3.26 8.24
C ASP A 177 23.72 -4.49 8.11
N LYS A 178 23.14 -5.69 7.97
CA LYS A 178 23.87 -6.96 7.87
C LYS A 178 24.16 -7.31 6.40
N PRO A 179 25.14 -8.19 6.13
CA PRO A 179 25.37 -8.72 4.79
C PRO A 179 24.10 -9.34 4.19
N ILE A 180 23.96 -9.31 2.86
CA ILE A 180 22.76 -9.74 2.12
C ILE A 180 22.27 -11.12 2.60
N ILE A 181 23.16 -12.11 2.70
CA ILE A 181 22.81 -13.46 3.13
C ILE A 181 22.20 -13.44 4.54
N THR A 182 22.81 -12.70 5.47
CA THR A 182 22.31 -12.58 6.84
C THR A 182 20.99 -11.82 6.92
N CYS A 183 20.79 -10.83 6.04
CA CYS A 183 19.52 -10.12 5.92
C CYS A 183 18.40 -11.08 5.46
N LEU A 184 18.67 -11.90 4.44
CA LEU A 184 17.72 -12.89 3.93
C LEU A 184 17.41 -13.98 4.96
N GLU A 185 18.41 -14.50 5.68
CA GLU A 185 18.19 -15.46 6.77
C GLU A 185 17.44 -14.88 7.96
N TYR A 186 17.48 -13.56 8.19
CA TYR A 186 16.68 -12.92 9.24
C TYR A 186 15.20 -12.78 8.84
N ILE A 187 14.94 -12.62 7.54
CA ILE A 187 13.58 -12.50 7.00
C ILE A 187 12.85 -13.86 7.04
N ARG A 188 13.59 -14.96 6.88
CA ARG A 188 13.11 -16.35 6.87
C ARG A 188 12.73 -16.86 8.26
#